data_AF-A0A7S3KD26-F1
#
_entry.id   AF-A0A7S3KD26-F1
#
_cell.length_a   1.000
_cell.length_b   1.000
_cell.length_c   1.000
_cell.angle_alpha   90.00
_cell.angle_beta   90.00
_cell.angle_gamma   90.00
#
_symmetry.space_group_name_H-M   'P 1'
#
loop_
_entity.id
_entity.type
_entity.pdbx_description
1 polymer ?
#
loop_
_entity_poly.entity_id
_entity_poly.type
_entity_poly.pdbx_seq_one_letter_code
_entity_poly.pdbx_strand_id
1 'polypeptide(L)'
;LKEFLTHQVYTCEVVVTNVSTDHQSFQVLWQIPEGALPLTNTSYQKTETKELGPYTTLTFKFHFYFPETGQFVQFPTNITMNEKVVATAKTCHFDVVSELTEITFEMFSDYIQSGDIDKICEFLATANLIEAEKGFKFGDILWLLKDKDTFYKIIKILKDRLIYSNDVWSYSMHHGDKELLQEYLQRNRLVLSRYNISFSEDLFHPSAEYIRFRHLDYYPLVNARAHQMADDDSQGILNREFRETYNRFLFKLAEKESLNTEDKLNWAFYYLLQDKTKEAIDMFAQIDGSTLFDNEGMRIQYDYLGAYLDFYNGPESNFLLAREVVTKYADYPVLYWKGLFQEIHEQLQEFDGLLDLGKDIYQADEHKKRVNLKKSKNLAPALEARLDRNEILLDYMNIPKLDIKYYVIDPELMFSKSPFITQNTDEFSYIKPLQVDTYELDPDQNTFRAVIGQEYASKTLIIEVIGGGKQVFLPYFSTELKVIVNENFGELKVTDQQGSPLAKVYVKVYARHHGGDVKFFRDGYTDIRGKIEYSQSSSGKLGQIEKFSIFIMSDELGSLAKECAPPTNVKKHN
;
A
#
# COMPACT_ATOMS: atom_id res chain seq x y z
N LEU A 1 -4.96 -20.47 -61.44
CA LEU A 1 -5.76 -21.71 -61.55
C LEU A 1 -5.94 -22.04 -63.02
N LYS A 2 -5.39 -23.17 -63.46
CA LYS A 2 -5.66 -23.72 -64.79
C LYS A 2 -7.00 -24.45 -64.83
N GLU A 3 -7.39 -25.06 -63.70
CA GLU A 3 -8.62 -25.83 -63.52
C GLU A 3 -9.44 -25.31 -62.33
N PHE A 4 -10.75 -25.54 -62.38
CA PHE A 4 -11.77 -25.18 -61.40
C PHE A 4 -12.58 -26.43 -61.06
N LEU A 5 -13.23 -26.48 -59.90
CA LEU A 5 -13.98 -27.64 -59.42
C LEU A 5 -15.49 -27.42 -59.47
N THR A 6 -16.21 -28.48 -59.78
CA THR A 6 -17.66 -28.52 -59.57
C THR A 6 -18.00 -28.42 -58.08
N HIS A 7 -19.15 -27.81 -57.76
CA HIS A 7 -19.69 -27.69 -56.40
C HIS A 7 -18.81 -26.90 -55.40
N GLN A 8 -17.82 -26.16 -55.89
CA GLN A 8 -17.02 -25.23 -55.08
C GLN A 8 -17.45 -23.78 -55.29
N VAL A 9 -17.44 -23.00 -54.20
CA VAL A 9 -17.82 -21.59 -54.23
C VAL A 9 -16.64 -20.74 -54.70
N TYR A 10 -16.84 -20.04 -55.81
CA TYR A 10 -15.89 -19.07 -56.36
C TYR A 10 -16.37 -17.65 -56.13
N THR A 11 -15.42 -16.74 -55.94
CA THR A 11 -15.66 -15.30 -55.82
C THR A 11 -14.94 -14.58 -56.95
N CYS A 12 -15.68 -13.76 -57.70
CA CYS A 12 -15.07 -12.81 -58.63
C CYS A 12 -15.08 -11.42 -58.01
N GLU A 13 -13.92 -10.77 -58.02
CA GLU A 13 -13.76 -9.40 -57.54
C GLU A 13 -13.57 -8.48 -58.73
N VAL A 14 -14.43 -7.47 -58.85
CA VAL A 14 -14.28 -6.40 -59.83
C VAL A 14 -13.79 -5.16 -59.12
N VAL A 15 -12.66 -4.65 -59.58
CA VAL A 15 -12.00 -3.47 -59.03
C VAL A 15 -12.07 -2.34 -60.07
N VAL A 16 -12.75 -1.25 -59.72
CA VAL A 16 -12.85 -0.05 -60.55
C VAL A 16 -12.13 1.09 -59.85
N THR A 17 -11.19 1.74 -60.54
CA THR A 17 -10.40 2.84 -59.97
C THR A 17 -10.63 4.12 -60.77
N ASN A 18 -11.01 5.19 -60.08
CA ASN A 18 -11.05 6.53 -60.66
C ASN A 18 -9.69 7.18 -60.45
N VAL A 19 -8.94 7.39 -61.54
CA VAL A 19 -7.62 8.07 -61.51
C VAL A 19 -7.72 9.57 -61.82
N SER A 20 -8.92 10.11 -61.96
CA SER A 20 -9.16 11.52 -62.27
C SER A 20 -9.43 12.36 -61.02
N THR A 21 -9.39 13.69 -61.19
CA THR A 21 -9.73 14.69 -60.16
C THR A 21 -11.23 14.88 -59.95
N ASP A 22 -12.07 14.34 -60.83
CA ASP A 22 -13.51 14.59 -60.84
C ASP A 22 -14.29 13.39 -60.26
N HIS A 23 -15.48 13.64 -59.74
CA HIS A 23 -16.43 12.58 -59.38
C HIS A 23 -16.94 11.90 -60.66
N GLN A 24 -16.91 10.57 -60.68
CA GLN A 24 -17.38 9.78 -61.82
C GLN A 24 -18.64 9.01 -61.44
N SER A 25 -19.69 9.18 -62.24
CA SER A 25 -20.90 8.34 -62.20
C SER A 25 -20.89 7.42 -63.41
N PHE A 26 -21.01 6.12 -63.17
CA PHE A 26 -20.94 5.10 -64.23
C PHE A 26 -21.88 3.94 -63.95
N GLN A 27 -22.27 3.23 -65.01
CA GLN A 27 -22.97 1.96 -64.90
C GLN A 27 -21.98 0.83 -65.05
N VAL A 28 -22.04 -0.15 -64.13
CA VAL A 28 -21.27 -1.37 -64.22
C VAL A 28 -22.19 -2.55 -64.54
N LEU A 29 -21.88 -3.24 -65.63
CA LEU A 29 -22.52 -4.48 -66.03
C LEU A 29 -21.58 -5.64 -65.74
N TRP A 30 -22.03 -6.60 -64.94
CA TRP A 30 -21.30 -7.85 -64.69
C TRP A 30 -22.24 -9.05 -64.84
N GLN A 31 -21.64 -10.19 -65.17
CA GLN A 31 -22.30 -11.48 -65.34
C GLN A 31 -21.44 -12.57 -64.69
N ILE A 32 -22.08 -13.57 -64.07
CA ILE A 32 -21.37 -14.79 -63.66
C ILE A 32 -20.95 -15.59 -64.91
N PRO A 33 -19.96 -16.51 -64.82
CA PRO A 33 -19.59 -17.35 -65.95
C PRO A 33 -20.78 -18.14 -66.50
N GLU A 34 -20.79 -18.40 -67.81
CA GLU A 34 -21.80 -19.25 -68.44
C GLU A 34 -21.81 -20.64 -67.77
N GLY A 35 -22.98 -21.24 -67.61
CA GLY A 35 -23.14 -22.54 -66.94
C GLY A 35 -22.98 -22.52 -65.41
N ALA A 36 -22.49 -21.43 -64.80
CA ALA A 36 -22.43 -21.29 -63.35
C ALA A 36 -23.79 -20.92 -62.75
N LEU A 37 -23.98 -21.24 -61.46
CA LEU A 37 -25.15 -20.88 -60.68
C LEU A 37 -24.79 -19.82 -59.63
N PRO A 38 -25.58 -18.74 -59.47
CA PRO A 38 -25.32 -17.71 -58.49
C PRO A 38 -25.64 -18.20 -57.08
N LEU A 39 -24.89 -17.72 -56.09
CA LEU A 39 -25.18 -17.94 -54.67
C LEU A 39 -26.00 -16.78 -54.09
N THR A 40 -26.51 -16.93 -52.87
CA THR A 40 -27.41 -15.99 -52.20
C THR A 40 -26.97 -14.53 -52.37
N ASN A 41 -27.88 -13.66 -52.81
CA ASN A 41 -27.66 -12.24 -53.14
C ASN A 41 -26.83 -11.94 -54.41
N THR A 42 -26.47 -12.96 -55.21
CA THR A 42 -25.89 -12.80 -56.55
C THR A 42 -26.96 -13.04 -57.62
N SER A 43 -26.96 -12.26 -58.70
CA SER A 43 -27.79 -12.48 -59.88
C SER A 43 -26.95 -13.07 -61.00
N TYR A 44 -27.56 -13.76 -61.98
CA TYR A 44 -26.84 -14.24 -63.17
C TYR A 44 -26.14 -13.08 -63.91
N GLN A 45 -26.83 -11.95 -63.99
CA GLN A 45 -26.34 -10.70 -64.57
C GLN A 45 -26.90 -9.55 -63.75
N LYS A 46 -26.13 -8.47 -63.60
CA LYS A 46 -26.60 -7.24 -62.96
C LYS A 46 -25.96 -6.01 -63.61
N THR A 47 -26.78 -4.98 -63.80
CA THR A 47 -26.32 -3.63 -64.14
C THR A 47 -26.67 -2.71 -62.98
N GLU A 48 -25.68 -1.98 -62.46
CA GLU A 48 -25.89 -1.02 -61.38
C GLU A 48 -25.19 0.30 -61.67
N THR A 49 -25.82 1.41 -61.33
CA THR A 49 -25.16 2.72 -61.31
C THR A 49 -24.35 2.86 -60.02
N LYS A 50 -23.09 3.27 -60.15
CA LYS A 50 -22.18 3.54 -59.03
C LYS A 50 -21.58 4.94 -59.21
N GLU A 51 -21.21 5.52 -58.07
CA GLU A 51 -20.46 6.77 -58.01
C GLU A 51 -19.13 6.53 -57.33
N LEU A 52 -18.08 7.19 -57.84
CA LEU A 52 -16.72 7.05 -57.33
C LEU A 52 -16.07 8.43 -57.24
N GLY A 53 -15.52 8.74 -56.07
CA GLY A 53 -14.84 10.01 -55.83
C GLY A 53 -13.49 10.10 -56.54
N PRO A 54 -12.86 11.28 -56.56
CA PRO A 54 -11.53 11.48 -57.13
C PRO A 54 -10.48 10.57 -56.48
N TYR A 55 -9.62 9.94 -57.27
CA TYR A 55 -8.52 9.07 -56.78
C TYR A 55 -8.96 7.94 -55.83
N THR A 56 -10.17 7.39 -56.01
CA THR A 56 -10.69 6.29 -55.18
C THR A 56 -10.90 5.00 -55.97
N THR A 57 -10.92 3.88 -55.26
CA THR A 57 -11.16 2.54 -55.81
C THR A 57 -12.41 1.95 -55.17
N LEU A 58 -13.27 1.36 -56.01
CA LEU A 58 -14.41 0.57 -55.59
C LEU A 58 -14.17 -0.89 -55.95
N THR A 59 -14.29 -1.77 -54.96
CA THR A 59 -14.27 -3.22 -55.16
C THR A 59 -15.63 -3.78 -54.82
N PHE A 60 -16.21 -4.57 -55.72
CA PHE A 60 -17.40 -5.35 -55.41
C PHE A 60 -17.19 -6.81 -55.82
N LYS A 61 -17.88 -7.70 -55.12
CA LYS A 61 -17.69 -9.14 -55.21
C LYS A 61 -19.01 -9.81 -55.52
N PHE A 62 -18.95 -10.88 -56.29
CA PHE A 62 -20.09 -11.77 -56.51
C PHE A 62 -19.64 -13.23 -56.48
N HIS A 63 -20.56 -14.09 -56.09
CA HIS A 63 -20.27 -15.48 -55.76
C HIS A 63 -21.08 -16.44 -56.63
N PHE A 64 -20.41 -17.48 -57.15
CA PHE A 64 -21.03 -18.50 -57.99
C PHE A 64 -20.35 -19.85 -57.78
N TYR A 65 -20.98 -20.93 -58.26
CA TYR A 65 -20.36 -22.25 -58.36
C TYR A 65 -20.73 -22.89 -59.69
N PHE A 66 -19.93 -23.87 -60.14
CA PHE A 66 -20.24 -24.67 -61.32
C PHE A 66 -20.94 -25.98 -60.91
N PRO A 67 -22.13 -26.28 -61.44
CA PRO A 67 -22.82 -27.55 -61.16
C PRO A 67 -22.27 -28.72 -61.98
N GLU A 68 -21.65 -28.46 -63.14
CA GLU A 68 -21.18 -29.48 -64.08
C GLU A 68 -19.76 -29.18 -64.57
N THR A 69 -19.06 -30.23 -65.00
CA THR A 69 -17.73 -30.14 -65.61
C THR A 69 -17.81 -29.61 -67.03
N GLY A 70 -16.82 -28.85 -67.48
CA GLY A 70 -16.75 -28.36 -68.85
C GLY A 70 -15.91 -27.10 -68.99
N GLN A 71 -15.90 -26.55 -70.21
CA GLN A 71 -15.24 -25.28 -70.50
C GLN A 71 -16.26 -24.16 -70.56
N PHE A 72 -16.09 -23.17 -69.70
CA PHE A 72 -17.01 -22.05 -69.55
C PHE A 72 -16.31 -20.72 -69.80
N VAL A 73 -17.07 -19.74 -70.28
CA VAL A 73 -16.58 -18.39 -70.55
C VAL A 73 -17.40 -17.40 -69.76
N GLN A 74 -16.74 -16.38 -69.22
CA GLN A 74 -17.42 -15.27 -68.57
C GLN A 74 -17.45 -14.05 -69.49
N PHE A 75 -18.64 -13.50 -69.67
CA PHE A 75 -18.80 -12.21 -70.33
C PHE A 75 -18.09 -11.12 -69.52
N PRO A 76 -17.18 -10.34 -70.12
CA PRO A 76 -16.35 -9.42 -69.38
C PRO A 76 -17.19 -8.29 -68.76
N THR A 77 -16.80 -7.87 -67.56
CA THR A 77 -17.40 -6.71 -66.90
C THR A 77 -17.18 -5.44 -67.72
N ASN A 78 -18.24 -4.68 -67.95
CA ASN A 78 -18.22 -3.44 -68.72
C ASN A 78 -18.59 -2.24 -67.85
N ILE A 79 -17.89 -1.14 -68.07
CA ILE A 79 -18.19 0.17 -67.49
C ILE A 79 -18.73 1.07 -68.59
N THR A 80 -19.91 1.62 -68.38
CA THR A 80 -20.60 2.52 -69.30
C THR A 80 -20.76 3.90 -68.66
N MET A 81 -20.39 4.94 -69.41
CA MET A 81 -20.57 6.33 -69.04
C MET A 81 -21.16 7.10 -70.23
N ASN A 82 -22.16 7.94 -69.99
CA ASN A 82 -22.83 8.71 -71.05
C ASN A 82 -23.24 7.84 -72.25
N GLU A 83 -23.85 6.68 -71.97
CA GLU A 83 -24.32 5.69 -72.96
C GLU A 83 -23.21 5.05 -73.83
N LYS A 84 -21.94 5.19 -73.46
CA LYS A 84 -20.80 4.56 -74.15
C LYS A 84 -20.00 3.67 -73.20
N VAL A 85 -19.61 2.49 -73.67
CA VAL A 85 -18.68 1.62 -72.94
C VAL A 85 -17.31 2.27 -72.95
N VAL A 86 -16.78 2.59 -71.77
CA VAL A 86 -15.49 3.28 -71.58
C VAL A 86 -14.39 2.34 -71.11
N ALA A 87 -14.76 1.20 -70.50
CA ALA A 87 -13.81 0.18 -70.10
C ALA A 87 -14.46 -1.21 -70.11
N THR A 88 -13.67 -2.22 -70.44
CA THR A 88 -14.06 -3.63 -70.50
C THR A 88 -12.95 -4.47 -69.88
N ALA A 89 -13.33 -5.38 -68.98
CA ALA A 89 -12.41 -6.36 -68.41
C ALA A 89 -11.97 -7.39 -69.48
N LYS A 90 -10.94 -8.17 -69.18
CA LYS A 90 -10.57 -9.31 -70.04
C LYS A 90 -11.59 -10.43 -69.88
N THR A 91 -11.89 -11.12 -70.96
CA THR A 91 -12.70 -12.35 -70.95
C THR A 91 -11.96 -13.45 -70.18
N CYS A 92 -12.63 -14.06 -69.21
CA CYS A 92 -12.10 -15.19 -68.44
C CYS A 92 -12.63 -16.51 -69.00
N HIS A 93 -11.74 -17.50 -69.08
CA HIS A 93 -12.06 -18.88 -69.47
C HIS A 93 -11.83 -19.78 -68.26
N PHE A 94 -12.74 -20.72 -68.03
CA PHE A 94 -12.74 -21.61 -66.88
C PHE A 94 -12.81 -23.05 -67.38
N ASP A 95 -11.79 -23.84 -67.08
CA ASP A 95 -11.80 -25.29 -67.28
C ASP A 95 -12.25 -25.96 -65.98
N VAL A 96 -13.45 -26.56 -65.96
CA VAL A 96 -14.08 -27.08 -64.74
C VAL A 96 -14.08 -28.60 -64.77
N VAL A 97 -13.50 -29.21 -63.75
CA VAL A 97 -13.31 -30.65 -63.57
C VAL A 97 -13.96 -31.12 -62.27
N SER A 98 -14.20 -32.43 -62.15
CA SER A 98 -14.73 -33.02 -60.90
C SER A 98 -13.64 -33.23 -59.86
N GLU A 99 -12.41 -33.43 -60.31
CA GLU A 99 -11.19 -33.60 -59.51
C GLU A 99 -10.04 -32.89 -60.22
N LEU A 100 -9.20 -32.15 -59.48
CA LEU A 100 -8.05 -31.43 -60.06
C LEU A 100 -7.00 -32.42 -60.57
N THR A 101 -6.47 -32.20 -61.77
CA THR A 101 -5.38 -33.00 -62.34
C THR A 101 -4.00 -32.46 -61.94
N GLU A 102 -3.89 -31.16 -61.67
CA GLU A 102 -2.71 -30.49 -61.13
C GLU A 102 -3.05 -29.83 -59.77
N ILE A 103 -2.57 -30.40 -58.66
CA ILE A 103 -2.63 -29.74 -57.34
C ILE A 103 -1.40 -28.83 -57.20
N THR A 104 -1.63 -27.51 -57.21
CA THR A 104 -0.59 -26.52 -56.85
C THR A 104 -0.41 -26.48 -55.33
N PHE A 105 0.77 -26.16 -54.82
CA PHE A 105 1.02 -26.00 -53.37
C PHE A 105 1.34 -24.53 -53.04
N GLU A 106 0.49 -23.62 -53.52
CA GLU A 106 0.68 -22.16 -53.39
C GLU A 106 0.07 -21.64 -52.09
N MET A 107 -1.08 -22.18 -51.68
CA MET A 107 -1.79 -21.83 -50.45
C MET A 107 -1.91 -23.06 -49.53
N PHE A 108 -2.04 -22.83 -48.22
CA PHE A 108 -2.21 -23.94 -47.25
C PHE A 108 -3.47 -24.77 -47.52
N SER A 109 -4.53 -24.14 -48.05
CA SER A 109 -5.75 -24.82 -48.51
C SER A 109 -5.46 -25.96 -49.49
N ASP A 110 -4.44 -25.81 -50.32
CA ASP A 110 -4.11 -26.81 -51.34
C ASP A 110 -3.51 -28.07 -50.71
N TYR A 111 -2.74 -27.91 -49.62
CA TYR A 111 -2.23 -29.02 -48.82
C TYR A 111 -3.37 -29.78 -48.15
N ILE A 112 -4.33 -29.06 -47.58
CA ILE A 112 -5.54 -29.66 -46.98
C ILE A 112 -6.36 -30.41 -48.04
N GLN A 113 -6.54 -29.82 -49.21
CA GLN A 113 -7.31 -30.42 -50.31
C GLN A 113 -6.65 -31.68 -50.87
N SER A 114 -5.32 -31.76 -50.84
CA SER A 114 -4.60 -32.97 -51.28
C SER A 114 -4.87 -34.19 -50.40
N GLY A 115 -5.29 -33.98 -49.14
CA GLY A 115 -5.47 -35.05 -48.15
C GLY A 115 -4.16 -35.73 -47.70
N ASP A 116 -3.01 -35.26 -48.17
CA ASP A 116 -1.69 -35.84 -47.88
C ASP A 116 -1.16 -35.33 -46.53
N ILE A 117 -1.36 -36.15 -45.49
CA ILE A 117 -0.95 -35.83 -44.11
C ILE A 117 0.55 -35.57 -44.00
N ASP A 118 1.38 -36.28 -44.77
CA ASP A 118 2.83 -36.15 -44.66
C ASP A 118 3.29 -34.80 -45.26
N LYS A 119 2.68 -34.35 -46.36
CA LYS A 119 2.92 -32.99 -46.89
C LYS A 119 2.40 -31.88 -45.97
N ILE A 120 1.27 -32.10 -45.30
CA ILE A 120 0.77 -31.15 -44.29
C ILE A 120 1.77 -31.06 -43.13
N CYS A 121 2.28 -32.20 -42.66
CA CYS A 121 3.29 -32.25 -41.61
C CYS A 121 4.61 -31.58 -42.04
N GLU A 122 5.06 -31.79 -43.29
CA GLU A 122 6.23 -31.13 -43.85
C GLU A 122 6.05 -29.60 -43.84
N PHE A 123 4.91 -29.11 -44.32
CA PHE A 123 4.58 -27.69 -44.27
C PHE A 123 4.58 -27.16 -42.84
N LEU A 124 3.95 -27.87 -41.89
CA LEU A 124 3.94 -27.49 -40.48
C LEU A 124 5.34 -27.49 -39.84
N ALA A 125 6.27 -28.28 -40.36
CA ALA A 125 7.65 -28.32 -39.87
C ALA A 125 8.49 -27.15 -40.38
N THR A 126 8.26 -26.68 -41.61
CA THR A 126 9.16 -25.71 -42.27
C THR A 126 8.59 -24.30 -42.36
N ALA A 127 7.28 -24.13 -42.52
CA ALA A 127 6.66 -22.84 -42.81
C ALA A 127 6.60 -21.92 -41.57
N ASN A 128 6.54 -20.61 -41.78
CA ASN A 128 6.31 -19.64 -40.71
C ASN A 128 4.82 -19.60 -40.33
N LEU A 129 4.45 -20.41 -39.34
CA LEU A 129 3.07 -20.54 -38.87
C LEU A 129 2.58 -19.29 -38.11
N ILE A 130 3.48 -18.49 -37.53
CA ILE A 130 3.14 -17.28 -36.76
C ILE A 130 2.71 -16.16 -37.70
N GLU A 131 3.42 -15.99 -38.81
CA GLU A 131 3.11 -15.00 -39.85
C GLU A 131 2.04 -15.50 -40.85
N ALA A 132 1.35 -16.60 -40.53
CA ALA A 132 0.33 -17.22 -41.38
C ALA A 132 0.80 -17.44 -42.83
N GLU A 133 2.01 -17.96 -43.00
CA GLU A 133 2.58 -18.25 -44.33
C GLU A 133 1.59 -19.09 -45.16
N LYS A 134 1.44 -18.74 -46.45
CA LYS A 134 0.46 -19.37 -47.36
C LYS A 134 -1.00 -19.36 -46.85
N GLY A 135 -1.34 -18.42 -45.95
CA GLY A 135 -2.69 -18.29 -45.40
C GLY A 135 -3.03 -19.30 -44.30
N PHE A 136 -2.04 -19.97 -43.72
CA PHE A 136 -2.23 -20.98 -42.68
C PHE A 136 -3.01 -20.45 -41.46
N LYS A 137 -3.97 -21.25 -40.97
CA LYS A 137 -4.59 -21.07 -39.66
C LYS A 137 -4.66 -22.41 -38.94
N PHE A 138 -4.40 -22.40 -37.63
CA PHE A 138 -4.53 -23.60 -36.79
C PHE A 138 -5.93 -24.23 -36.86
N GLY A 139 -6.98 -23.42 -37.08
CA GLY A 139 -8.35 -23.89 -37.28
C GLY A 139 -8.49 -24.90 -38.43
N ASP A 140 -7.67 -24.77 -39.48
CA ASP A 140 -7.79 -25.56 -40.72
C ASP A 140 -7.33 -27.01 -40.53
N ILE A 141 -6.52 -27.29 -39.51
CA ILE A 141 -6.01 -28.63 -39.20
C ILE A 141 -6.78 -29.34 -38.08
N LEU A 142 -7.69 -28.65 -37.36
CA LEU A 142 -8.29 -29.22 -36.15
C LEU A 142 -9.06 -30.52 -36.41
N TRP A 143 -9.73 -30.63 -37.55
CA TRP A 143 -10.49 -31.82 -37.91
C TRP A 143 -9.59 -33.06 -38.14
N LEU A 144 -8.33 -32.85 -38.56
CA LEU A 144 -7.31 -33.90 -38.71
C LEU A 144 -6.90 -34.50 -37.37
N LEU A 145 -6.95 -33.68 -36.30
CA LEU A 145 -6.51 -34.07 -34.96
C LEU A 145 -7.44 -35.08 -34.29
N LYS A 146 -8.59 -35.43 -34.89
CA LYS A 146 -9.42 -36.55 -34.42
C LYS A 146 -8.73 -37.89 -34.60
N ASP A 147 -7.86 -38.01 -35.61
CA ASP A 147 -6.99 -39.16 -35.76
C ASP A 147 -5.83 -39.09 -34.77
N LYS A 148 -5.59 -40.19 -34.06
CA LYS A 148 -4.65 -40.25 -32.94
C LYS A 148 -3.20 -40.10 -33.42
N ASP A 149 -2.82 -40.80 -34.48
CA ASP A 149 -1.44 -40.80 -34.97
C ASP A 149 -1.09 -39.44 -35.59
N THR A 150 -2.02 -38.84 -36.33
CA THR A 150 -1.89 -37.49 -36.88
C THR A 150 -1.75 -36.44 -35.79
N PHE A 151 -2.54 -36.54 -34.72
CA PHE A 151 -2.44 -35.66 -33.56
C PHE A 151 -1.03 -35.69 -32.92
N TYR A 152 -0.49 -36.88 -32.63
CA TYR A 152 0.85 -36.98 -32.03
C TYR A 152 1.96 -36.50 -32.97
N LYS A 153 1.88 -36.78 -34.29
CA LYS A 153 2.82 -36.25 -35.28
C LYS A 153 2.85 -34.72 -35.25
N ILE A 154 1.68 -34.08 -35.28
CA ILE A 154 1.57 -32.62 -35.27
C ILE A 154 2.02 -32.03 -33.94
N ILE A 155 1.64 -32.61 -32.80
CA ILE A 155 2.10 -32.16 -31.47
C ILE A 155 3.62 -32.19 -31.38
N LYS A 156 4.25 -33.28 -31.86
CA LYS A 156 5.71 -33.40 -31.87
C LYS A 156 6.35 -32.28 -32.68
N ILE A 157 5.88 -32.04 -33.91
CA ILE A 157 6.38 -30.96 -34.78
C ILE A 157 6.27 -29.60 -34.07
N LEU A 158 5.13 -29.30 -33.47
CA LEU A 158 4.92 -28.02 -32.79
C LEU A 158 5.79 -27.89 -31.52
N LYS A 159 5.96 -28.96 -30.74
CA LYS A 159 6.87 -28.98 -29.58
C LYS A 159 8.32 -28.77 -29.99
N ASP A 160 8.80 -29.46 -31.02
CA ASP A 160 10.17 -29.32 -31.55
C ASP A 160 10.43 -27.89 -32.03
N ARG A 161 9.38 -27.19 -32.49
CA ARG A 161 9.42 -25.79 -32.91
C ARG A 161 9.11 -24.78 -31.80
N LEU A 162 8.84 -25.22 -30.56
CA LEU A 162 8.41 -24.39 -29.43
C LEU A 162 7.14 -23.56 -29.71
N ILE A 163 6.25 -24.06 -30.56
CA ILE A 163 4.97 -23.42 -30.91
C ILE A 163 3.86 -24.08 -30.10
N TYR A 164 3.03 -23.27 -29.44
CA TYR A 164 1.88 -23.74 -28.66
C TYR A 164 0.58 -23.17 -29.22
N SER A 165 -0.44 -24.03 -29.34
CA SER A 165 -1.81 -23.63 -29.73
C SER A 165 -2.82 -24.26 -28.79
N ASN A 166 -3.66 -23.44 -28.16
CA ASN A 166 -4.71 -23.93 -27.26
C ASN A 166 -5.66 -24.90 -27.98
N ASP A 167 -6.05 -24.59 -29.22
CA ASP A 167 -7.02 -25.41 -29.96
C ASP A 167 -6.43 -26.79 -30.30
N VAL A 168 -5.16 -26.85 -30.67
CA VAL A 168 -4.47 -28.12 -30.96
C VAL A 168 -4.30 -28.93 -29.67
N TRP A 169 -3.79 -28.32 -28.60
CA TRP A 169 -3.59 -29.01 -27.32
C TRP A 169 -4.91 -29.43 -26.67
N SER A 170 -6.05 -28.78 -26.97
CA SER A 170 -7.36 -29.18 -26.45
C SER A 170 -7.77 -30.60 -26.86
N TYR A 171 -7.26 -31.11 -28.00
CA TYR A 171 -7.48 -32.49 -28.45
C TYR A 171 -6.81 -33.55 -27.54
N SER A 172 -5.94 -33.15 -26.62
CA SER A 172 -5.48 -34.02 -25.51
C SER A 172 -6.66 -34.62 -24.73
N MET A 173 -7.75 -33.86 -24.55
CA MET A 173 -8.97 -34.35 -23.91
C MET A 173 -9.66 -35.44 -24.73
N HIS A 174 -9.71 -35.26 -26.06
CA HIS A 174 -10.32 -36.23 -26.97
C HIS A 174 -9.55 -37.56 -26.96
N HIS A 175 -8.22 -37.51 -26.88
CA HIS A 175 -7.36 -38.69 -26.90
C HIS A 175 -7.06 -39.29 -25.53
N GLY A 176 -7.49 -38.63 -24.44
CA GLY A 176 -7.23 -39.05 -23.08
C GLY A 176 -5.74 -39.01 -22.69
N ASP A 177 -4.96 -38.11 -23.30
CA ASP A 177 -3.53 -37.96 -22.99
C ASP A 177 -3.34 -37.08 -21.74
N LYS A 178 -2.94 -37.70 -20.63
CA LYS A 178 -2.77 -37.01 -19.34
C LYS A 178 -1.66 -35.96 -19.36
N GLU A 179 -0.54 -36.24 -20.03
CA GLU A 179 0.64 -35.35 -20.04
C GLU A 179 0.35 -34.10 -20.88
N LEU A 180 -0.22 -34.26 -22.08
CA LEU A 180 -0.61 -33.15 -22.93
C LEU A 180 -1.79 -32.36 -22.37
N LEU A 181 -2.69 -33.02 -21.64
CA LEU A 181 -3.77 -32.36 -20.93
C LEU A 181 -3.24 -31.47 -19.80
N GLN A 182 -2.24 -31.94 -19.05
CA GLN A 182 -1.55 -31.11 -18.06
C GLN A 182 -0.95 -29.86 -18.70
N GLU A 183 -0.21 -30.02 -19.81
CA GLU A 183 0.36 -28.88 -20.54
C GLU A 183 -0.70 -27.89 -21.03
N TYR A 184 -1.82 -28.41 -21.57
CA TYR A 184 -2.94 -27.60 -21.99
C TYR A 184 -3.52 -26.76 -20.84
N LEU A 185 -3.82 -27.40 -19.71
CA LEU A 185 -4.43 -26.74 -18.55
C LEU A 185 -3.49 -25.68 -17.96
N GLN A 186 -2.18 -25.97 -17.89
CA GLN A 186 -1.17 -25.05 -17.35
C GLN A 186 -0.96 -23.79 -18.22
N ARG A 187 -1.29 -23.83 -19.52
CA ARG A 187 -1.09 -22.72 -20.46
C ARG A 187 -2.40 -22.03 -20.86
N ASN A 188 -3.55 -22.64 -20.61
CA ASN A 188 -4.84 -22.08 -20.97
C ASN A 188 -5.27 -20.96 -20.00
N ARG A 189 -5.06 -19.71 -20.43
CA ARG A 189 -5.41 -18.51 -19.65
C ARG A 189 -6.86 -18.46 -19.16
N LEU A 190 -7.83 -19.00 -19.91
CA LEU A 190 -9.23 -18.99 -19.48
C LEU A 190 -9.43 -19.92 -18.27
N VAL A 191 -8.83 -21.10 -18.29
CA VAL A 191 -8.81 -22.03 -17.16
C VAL A 191 -8.08 -21.38 -15.97
N LEU A 192 -6.86 -20.87 -16.19
CA LEU A 192 -6.06 -20.18 -15.17
C LEU A 192 -6.77 -18.96 -14.57
N SER A 193 -7.64 -18.30 -15.34
CA SER A 193 -8.34 -17.09 -14.89
C SER A 193 -9.59 -17.36 -14.05
N ARG A 194 -10.18 -18.54 -14.18
CA ARG A 194 -11.45 -18.91 -13.54
C ARG A 194 -11.24 -19.76 -12.30
N TYR A 195 -10.15 -20.51 -12.23
CA TYR A 195 -9.77 -21.28 -11.06
C TYR A 195 -8.69 -20.51 -10.30
N ASN A 196 -9.06 -19.94 -9.16
CA ASN A 196 -8.06 -19.61 -8.15
C ASN A 196 -7.50 -20.94 -7.59
N ILE A 197 -6.38 -21.35 -8.19
CA ILE A 197 -5.17 -21.90 -7.59
C ILE A 197 -5.35 -22.54 -6.19
N SER A 198 -5.93 -23.74 -6.11
CA SER A 198 -5.50 -24.81 -5.18
C SER A 198 -6.00 -26.21 -5.58
N PHE A 199 -6.39 -26.43 -6.84
CA PHE A 199 -6.51 -27.80 -7.35
C PHE A 199 -5.11 -28.34 -7.67
N SER A 200 -4.37 -28.72 -6.62
CA SER A 200 -3.12 -29.47 -6.77
C SER A 200 -3.41 -30.96 -6.58
N GLU A 201 -4.09 -31.56 -7.55
CA GLU A 201 -4.09 -33.01 -7.70
C GLU A 201 -3.68 -33.32 -9.13
N ASP A 202 -2.55 -34.04 -9.28
CA ASP A 202 -2.13 -34.92 -10.39
C ASP A 202 -2.18 -34.43 -11.86
N LEU A 203 -2.83 -33.31 -12.17
CA LEU A 203 -3.21 -32.84 -13.50
C LEU A 203 -2.98 -31.33 -13.68
N PHE A 204 -2.78 -30.58 -12.59
CA PHE A 204 -2.63 -29.14 -12.66
C PHE A 204 -1.62 -28.61 -11.62
N HIS A 205 -0.55 -28.00 -12.12
CA HIS A 205 0.43 -27.27 -11.32
C HIS A 205 0.53 -25.86 -11.90
N PRO A 206 -0.20 -24.88 -11.35
CA PRO A 206 -0.13 -23.52 -11.86
C PRO A 206 1.30 -23.00 -11.68
N SER A 207 1.92 -22.51 -12.75
CA SER A 207 3.25 -21.91 -12.65
C SER A 207 3.19 -20.61 -11.85
N ALA A 208 4.30 -20.24 -11.21
CA ALA A 208 4.42 -19.04 -10.38
C ALA A 208 3.99 -17.75 -11.11
N GLU A 209 4.14 -17.70 -12.42
CA GLU A 209 3.75 -16.57 -13.29
C GLU A 209 2.23 -16.32 -13.31
N TYR A 210 1.42 -17.35 -13.07
CA TYR A 210 -0.05 -17.26 -13.02
C TYR A 210 -0.61 -17.30 -11.59
N ILE A 211 0.26 -17.42 -10.58
CA ILE A 211 -0.13 -17.21 -9.18
C ILE A 211 -0.44 -15.71 -9.04
N ARG A 212 -1.73 -15.37 -9.03
CA ARG A 212 -2.24 -13.98 -9.00
C ARG A 212 -1.87 -13.19 -7.75
N PHE A 213 -1.21 -13.83 -6.79
CA PHE A 213 -0.80 -13.19 -5.55
C PHE A 213 0.65 -12.72 -5.65
N ARG A 214 0.84 -11.40 -5.71
CA ARG A 214 2.14 -10.76 -5.52
C ARG A 214 2.24 -10.28 -4.09
N HIS A 215 3.28 -10.72 -3.38
CA HIS A 215 3.64 -10.10 -2.11
C HIS A 215 4.04 -8.65 -2.35
N LEU A 216 3.54 -7.74 -1.52
CA LEU A 216 3.91 -6.33 -1.53
C LEU A 216 4.50 -5.98 -0.17
N ASP A 217 5.72 -5.44 -0.22
CA ASP A 217 6.38 -4.89 0.96
C ASP A 217 5.83 -3.48 1.23
N TYR A 218 5.12 -3.32 2.34
CA TYR A 218 4.56 -2.04 2.78
C TYR A 218 5.53 -1.37 3.76
N TYR A 219 6.66 -0.87 3.25
CA TYR A 219 7.66 -0.18 4.06
C TYR A 219 7.82 1.31 3.67
N PRO A 220 7.69 2.26 4.63
CA PRO A 220 7.16 2.08 5.98
C PRO A 220 5.63 2.10 5.99
N LEU A 221 5.00 1.14 6.66
CA LEU A 221 3.61 1.25 7.09
C LEU A 221 3.61 1.59 8.58
N VAL A 222 2.98 2.70 8.95
CA VAL A 222 2.82 3.12 10.34
C VAL A 222 1.33 3.23 10.62
N ASN A 223 0.83 2.40 11.53
CA ASN A 223 -0.56 2.50 11.96
C ASN A 223 -0.74 3.63 12.96
N ALA A 224 -1.90 4.29 12.94
CA ALA A 224 -2.20 5.39 13.85
C ALA A 224 -2.38 4.93 15.31
N ARG A 225 -2.74 3.66 15.52
CA ARG A 225 -2.97 3.05 16.84
C ARG A 225 -2.62 1.56 16.78
N ALA A 226 -1.83 1.10 17.76
CA ALA A 226 -1.51 -0.31 17.94
C ALA A 226 -2.53 -1.06 18.81
N HIS A 227 -3.24 -0.36 19.71
CA HIS A 227 -4.24 -0.96 20.60
C HIS A 227 -5.67 -0.64 20.14
N GLN A 228 -6.49 -1.68 20.02
CA GLN A 228 -7.92 -1.56 19.71
C GLN A 228 -8.70 -1.11 20.96
N MET A 229 -9.56 -0.11 20.82
CA MET A 229 -10.59 0.21 21.83
C MET A 229 -11.78 -0.73 21.63
N ALA A 230 -12.49 -1.10 22.70
CA ALA A 230 -13.57 -2.09 22.64
C ALA A 230 -14.75 -1.74 21.68
N ASP A 231 -14.89 -0.46 21.29
CA ASP A 231 -15.88 0.01 20.30
C ASP A 231 -15.31 0.16 18.87
N ASP A 232 -14.02 -0.11 18.66
CA ASP A 232 -13.28 0.13 17.40
C ASP A 232 -13.20 -1.11 16.49
N ASP A 233 -13.91 -2.20 16.84
CA ASP A 233 -14.01 -3.46 16.07
C ASP A 233 -14.48 -3.26 14.61
N SER A 234 -15.01 -2.07 14.28
CA SER A 234 -15.54 -1.72 12.97
C SER A 234 -14.52 -1.13 11.99
N GLN A 235 -13.33 -0.71 12.41
CA GLN A 235 -12.44 0.05 11.50
C GLN A 235 -11.50 -0.80 10.63
N GLY A 236 -11.24 -2.06 11.01
CA GLY A 236 -10.42 -2.98 10.21
C GLY A 236 -9.05 -2.41 9.81
N ILE A 237 -8.49 -2.90 8.69
CA ILE A 237 -7.25 -2.36 8.12
C ILE A 237 -7.56 -1.02 7.42
N LEU A 238 -7.04 0.08 7.94
CA LEU A 238 -7.30 1.44 7.44
C LEU A 238 -6.64 1.73 6.08
N ASN A 239 -5.43 1.22 5.87
CA ASN A 239 -4.73 1.35 4.60
C ASN A 239 -5.48 0.52 3.54
N ARG A 240 -6.11 1.18 2.57
CA ARG A 240 -6.97 0.54 1.58
C ARG A 240 -6.18 -0.46 0.73
N GLU A 241 -5.00 -0.07 0.27
CA GLU A 241 -4.15 -0.89 -0.59
C GLU A 241 -3.68 -2.16 0.14
N PHE A 242 -3.26 -2.02 1.40
CA PHE A 242 -2.90 -3.17 2.24
C PHE A 242 -4.10 -4.05 2.54
N ARG A 243 -5.27 -3.47 2.87
CA ARG A 243 -6.50 -4.23 3.08
C ARG A 243 -6.87 -5.07 1.87
N GLU A 244 -6.75 -4.52 0.66
CA GLU A 244 -7.00 -5.27 -0.57
C GLU A 244 -5.99 -6.41 -0.78
N THR A 245 -4.70 -6.17 -0.52
CA THR A 245 -3.67 -7.21 -0.59
C THR A 245 -3.89 -8.30 0.44
N TYR A 246 -4.21 -7.93 1.68
CA TYR A 246 -4.53 -8.87 2.76
C TYR A 246 -5.78 -9.68 2.44
N ASN A 247 -6.84 -9.08 1.88
CA ASN A 247 -8.01 -9.83 1.46
C ASN A 247 -7.69 -10.83 0.35
N ARG A 248 -6.92 -10.44 -0.67
CA ARG A 248 -6.45 -11.37 -1.72
C ARG A 248 -5.60 -12.50 -1.13
N PHE A 249 -4.78 -12.19 -0.14
CA PHE A 249 -4.00 -13.19 0.60
C PHE A 249 -4.91 -14.19 1.32
N LEU A 250 -5.90 -13.71 2.08
CA LEU A 250 -6.85 -14.58 2.77
C LEU A 250 -7.65 -15.46 1.81
N PHE A 251 -8.09 -14.93 0.66
CA PHE A 251 -8.75 -15.72 -0.38
C PHE A 251 -7.83 -16.83 -0.91
N LYS A 252 -6.54 -16.53 -1.17
CA LYS A 252 -5.54 -17.53 -1.57
C LYS A 252 -5.41 -18.64 -0.52
N LEU A 253 -5.40 -18.29 0.76
CA LEU A 253 -5.23 -19.26 1.84
C LEU A 253 -6.46 -20.13 2.08
N ALA A 254 -7.66 -19.57 1.93
CA ALA A 254 -8.92 -20.28 2.13
C ALA A 254 -9.12 -21.48 1.18
N GLU A 255 -8.41 -21.48 0.05
CA GLU A 255 -8.47 -22.54 -0.96
C GLU A 255 -7.47 -23.68 -0.69
N LYS A 256 -6.50 -23.49 0.22
CA LYS A 256 -5.45 -24.46 0.52
C LYS A 256 -5.87 -25.42 1.64
N GLU A 257 -5.53 -26.70 1.47
CA GLU A 257 -5.69 -27.71 2.54
C GLU A 257 -4.70 -27.48 3.70
N SER A 258 -3.48 -27.02 3.39
CA SER A 258 -2.45 -26.70 4.38
C SER A 258 -1.57 -25.53 3.95
N LEU A 259 -0.99 -24.83 4.94
CA LEU A 259 -0.15 -23.65 4.73
C LEU A 259 1.31 -24.06 4.56
N ASN A 260 1.93 -23.62 3.46
CA ASN A 260 3.36 -23.81 3.24
C ASN A 260 4.19 -22.71 3.96
N THR A 261 5.52 -22.80 3.89
CA THR A 261 6.42 -21.83 4.55
C THR A 261 6.23 -20.41 4.04
N GLU A 262 6.03 -20.21 2.73
CA GLU A 262 5.78 -18.90 2.13
C GLU A 262 4.50 -18.25 2.70
N ASP A 263 3.43 -19.03 2.80
CA ASP A 263 2.15 -18.55 3.33
C ASP A 263 2.31 -18.12 4.79
N LYS A 264 2.99 -18.93 5.62
CA LYS A 264 3.22 -18.62 7.04
C LYS A 264 4.09 -17.37 7.23
N LEU A 265 5.17 -17.23 6.45
CA LEU A 265 6.03 -16.04 6.49
C LEU A 265 5.24 -14.78 6.11
N ASN A 266 4.49 -14.83 5.01
CA ASN A 266 3.63 -13.73 4.59
C ASN A 266 2.60 -13.37 5.65
N TRP A 267 2.01 -14.36 6.31
CA TRP A 267 1.01 -14.14 7.34
C TRP A 267 1.60 -13.48 8.58
N ALA A 268 2.75 -13.98 9.07
CA ALA A 268 3.47 -13.36 10.18
C ALA A 268 3.84 -11.90 9.88
N PHE A 269 4.33 -11.63 8.67
CA PHE A 269 4.59 -10.26 8.21
C PHE A 269 3.32 -9.39 8.20
N TYR A 270 2.20 -9.88 7.66
CA TYR A 270 0.95 -9.12 7.65
C TYR A 270 0.33 -8.91 9.03
N TYR A 271 0.62 -9.77 10.01
CA TYR A 271 0.29 -9.51 11.40
C TYR A 271 1.13 -8.37 11.98
N LEU A 272 2.43 -8.31 11.68
CA LEU A 272 3.27 -7.19 12.09
C LEU A 272 2.81 -5.87 11.48
N LEU A 273 2.41 -5.85 10.21
CA LEU A 273 1.81 -4.66 9.58
C LEU A 273 0.51 -4.19 10.24
N GLN A 274 -0.13 -5.02 11.07
CA GLN A 274 -1.34 -4.69 11.85
C GLN A 274 -1.05 -4.46 13.34
N ASP A 275 0.23 -4.38 13.74
CA ASP A 275 0.68 -4.35 15.14
C ASP A 275 0.25 -5.58 15.99
N LYS A 276 -0.18 -6.68 15.34
CA LYS A 276 -0.57 -7.95 15.96
C LYS A 276 0.65 -8.81 16.25
N THR A 277 1.51 -8.30 17.12
CA THR A 277 2.85 -8.86 17.37
C THR A 277 2.79 -10.28 17.92
N LYS A 278 1.86 -10.56 18.85
CA LYS A 278 1.73 -11.89 19.45
C LYS A 278 1.34 -12.93 18.40
N GLU A 279 0.36 -12.62 17.57
CA GLU A 279 -0.10 -13.47 16.49
C GLU A 279 0.99 -13.68 15.43
N ALA A 280 1.83 -12.67 15.18
CA ALA A 280 3.01 -12.81 14.31
C ALA A 280 4.02 -13.80 14.89
N ILE A 281 4.33 -13.73 16.18
CA ILE A 281 5.22 -14.67 16.89
C ILE A 281 4.65 -16.09 16.84
N ASP A 282 3.37 -16.26 17.17
CA ASP A 282 2.68 -17.55 17.17
C ASP A 282 2.63 -18.18 15.77
N MET A 283 2.48 -17.36 14.72
CA MET A 283 2.52 -17.82 13.32
C MET A 283 3.94 -18.20 12.89
N PHE A 284 4.94 -17.38 13.26
CA PHE A 284 6.34 -17.64 12.92
C PHE A 284 6.86 -18.92 13.57
N ALA A 285 6.45 -19.22 14.81
CA ALA A 285 6.82 -20.44 15.53
C ALA A 285 6.35 -21.74 14.84
N GLN A 286 5.39 -21.67 13.91
CA GLN A 286 4.92 -22.82 13.14
C GLN A 286 5.80 -23.17 11.93
N ILE A 287 6.90 -22.43 11.71
CA ILE A 287 7.81 -22.60 10.59
C ILE A 287 9.06 -23.35 11.08
N ASP A 288 9.34 -24.50 10.48
CA ASP A 288 10.58 -25.24 10.73
C ASP A 288 11.72 -24.68 9.86
N GLY A 289 12.52 -23.78 10.44
CA GLY A 289 13.66 -23.16 9.77
C GLY A 289 14.77 -24.13 9.34
N SER A 290 14.79 -25.37 9.86
CA SER A 290 15.78 -26.39 9.45
C SER A 290 15.54 -26.92 8.04
N THR A 291 14.31 -26.79 7.53
CA THR A 291 13.91 -27.19 6.18
C THR A 291 14.25 -26.15 5.11
N LEU A 292 14.69 -24.95 5.51
CA LEU A 292 15.02 -23.85 4.61
C LEU A 292 16.50 -23.85 4.25
N PHE A 293 16.80 -24.26 3.02
CA PHE A 293 18.14 -24.18 2.44
C PHE A 293 18.40 -22.80 1.81
N ASP A 294 19.68 -22.38 1.78
CA ASP A 294 20.10 -21.08 1.22
C ASP A 294 19.69 -20.90 -0.26
N ASN A 295 19.47 -22.01 -0.98
CA ASN A 295 19.13 -22.02 -2.41
C ASN A 295 17.62 -22.05 -2.70
N GLU A 296 16.75 -22.22 -1.68
CA GLU A 296 15.29 -22.36 -1.84
C GLU A 296 14.50 -21.04 -1.64
N GLY A 297 15.19 -19.90 -1.63
CA GLY A 297 14.58 -18.59 -1.89
C GLY A 297 13.88 -17.88 -0.72
N MET A 298 13.85 -18.47 0.49
CA MET A 298 13.14 -17.88 1.66
C MET A 298 13.97 -17.78 2.95
N ARG A 299 15.23 -18.25 2.94
CA ARG A 299 16.05 -18.32 4.15
C ARG A 299 16.33 -16.94 4.75
N ILE A 300 16.68 -15.97 3.92
CA ILE A 300 17.02 -14.62 4.37
C ILE A 300 15.80 -13.89 4.96
N GLN A 301 14.61 -14.09 4.39
CA GLN A 301 13.35 -13.53 4.88
C GLN A 301 12.99 -14.13 6.24
N TYR A 302 13.15 -15.45 6.39
CA TYR A 302 12.93 -16.14 7.66
C TYR A 302 13.90 -15.64 8.74
N ASP A 303 15.19 -15.59 8.45
CA ASP A 303 16.22 -15.16 9.41
C ASP A 303 16.00 -13.68 9.80
N TYR A 304 15.68 -12.80 8.85
CA TYR A 304 15.36 -11.39 9.14
C TYR A 304 14.13 -11.24 10.03
N LEU A 305 13.04 -11.93 9.70
CA LEU A 305 11.81 -11.88 10.50
C LEU A 305 12.05 -12.43 11.92
N GLY A 306 12.83 -13.52 12.04
CA GLY A 306 13.25 -14.06 13.33
C GLY A 306 14.07 -13.07 14.15
N ALA A 307 15.08 -12.44 13.55
CA ALA A 307 15.88 -11.41 14.21
C ALA A 307 15.04 -10.21 14.68
N TYR A 308 14.07 -9.77 13.86
CA TYR A 308 13.14 -8.71 14.23
C TYR A 308 12.22 -9.11 15.39
N LEU A 309 11.66 -10.32 15.34
CA LEU A 309 10.75 -10.82 16.38
C LEU A 309 11.46 -11.07 17.71
N ASP A 310 12.77 -11.35 17.70
CA ASP A 310 13.56 -11.56 18.91
C ASP A 310 13.57 -10.34 19.84
N PHE A 311 13.46 -9.12 19.30
CA PHE A 311 13.34 -7.90 20.11
C PHE A 311 12.10 -7.88 21.03
N TYR A 312 11.06 -8.63 20.69
CA TYR A 312 9.84 -8.71 21.49
C TYR A 312 9.93 -9.75 22.63
N ASN A 313 11.02 -10.54 22.70
CA ASN A 313 11.28 -11.43 23.84
C ASN A 313 11.78 -10.67 25.08
N GLY A 314 12.09 -9.38 24.94
CA GLY A 314 12.57 -8.52 26.03
C GLY A 314 14.06 -8.67 26.32
N PRO A 315 14.64 -7.75 27.13
CA PRO A 315 16.09 -7.64 27.34
C PRO A 315 16.70 -8.85 28.04
N GLU A 316 15.91 -9.60 28.81
CA GLU A 316 16.38 -10.82 29.50
C GLU A 316 16.80 -11.93 28.54
N SER A 317 16.28 -11.93 27.31
CA SER A 317 16.66 -12.87 26.26
C SER A 317 18.06 -12.60 25.68
N ASN A 318 18.62 -11.41 25.94
CA ASN A 318 19.83 -10.88 25.32
C ASN A 318 19.83 -10.88 23.77
N PHE A 319 18.66 -11.05 23.15
CA PHE A 319 18.48 -10.99 21.70
C PHE A 319 19.44 -11.91 20.93
N LEU A 320 19.63 -13.15 21.42
CA LEU A 320 20.63 -14.08 20.89
C LEU A 320 20.44 -14.39 19.40
N LEU A 321 19.19 -14.56 18.95
CA LEU A 321 18.90 -14.85 17.56
C LEU A 321 19.20 -13.64 16.68
N ALA A 322 18.79 -12.44 17.13
CA ALA A 322 19.09 -11.21 16.40
C ALA A 322 20.60 -11.02 16.22
N ARG A 323 21.39 -11.24 17.28
CA ARG A 323 22.86 -11.14 17.26
C ARG A 323 23.52 -12.15 16.32
N GLU A 324 23.06 -13.40 16.34
CA GLU A 324 23.55 -14.44 15.43
C GLU A 324 23.28 -14.06 13.97
N VAL A 325 22.04 -13.67 13.67
CA VAL A 325 21.59 -13.36 12.31
C VAL A 325 22.30 -12.13 11.73
N VAL A 326 22.43 -11.03 12.47
CA VAL A 326 23.13 -9.84 11.95
C VAL A 326 24.61 -10.12 11.67
N THR A 327 25.24 -11.00 12.46
CA THR A 327 26.61 -11.46 12.22
C THR A 327 26.69 -12.30 10.95
N LYS A 328 25.76 -13.24 10.77
CA LYS A 328 25.66 -14.09 9.58
C LYS A 328 25.53 -13.28 8.28
N TYR A 329 24.78 -12.19 8.31
CA TYR A 329 24.47 -11.38 7.12
C TYR A 329 25.25 -10.06 7.00
N ALA A 330 26.28 -9.84 7.82
CA ALA A 330 27.06 -8.60 7.83
C ALA A 330 27.65 -8.22 6.45
N ASP A 331 28.12 -9.21 5.69
CA ASP A 331 28.73 -9.04 4.37
C ASP A 331 27.83 -9.51 3.21
N TYR A 332 26.51 -9.54 3.41
CA TYR A 332 25.58 -9.99 2.37
C TYR A 332 25.65 -9.09 1.12
N PRO A 333 25.70 -9.66 -0.10
CA PRO A 333 25.98 -8.91 -1.34
C PRO A 333 24.82 -7.99 -1.78
N VAL A 334 23.60 -8.22 -1.31
CA VAL A 334 22.43 -7.39 -1.68
C VAL A 334 22.30 -6.23 -0.72
N LEU A 335 22.51 -5.00 -1.22
CA LEU A 335 22.53 -3.77 -0.43
C LEU A 335 21.26 -3.54 0.41
N TYR A 336 20.08 -3.86 -0.14
CA TYR A 336 18.81 -3.73 0.57
C TYR A 336 18.80 -4.55 1.87
N TRP A 337 19.08 -5.84 1.76
CA TRP A 337 19.15 -6.75 2.90
C TRP A 337 20.26 -6.37 3.87
N LYS A 338 21.45 -6.02 3.36
CA LYS A 338 22.56 -5.57 4.20
C LYS A 338 22.16 -4.35 5.05
N GLY A 339 21.42 -3.40 4.46
CA GLY A 339 20.88 -2.24 5.17
C GLY A 339 19.92 -2.63 6.30
N LEU A 340 18.99 -3.54 6.04
CA LEU A 340 18.03 -4.02 7.05
C LEU A 340 18.72 -4.70 8.25
N PHE A 341 19.71 -5.58 8.00
CA PHE A 341 20.47 -6.20 9.09
C PHE A 341 21.36 -5.19 9.84
N GLN A 342 21.89 -4.19 9.14
CA GLN A 342 22.64 -3.11 9.77
C GLN A 342 21.76 -2.28 10.72
N GLU A 343 20.48 -2.04 10.40
CA GLU A 343 19.55 -1.35 11.30
C GLU A 343 19.27 -2.13 12.59
N ILE A 344 19.20 -3.48 12.52
CA ILE A 344 19.09 -4.33 13.71
C ILE A 344 20.39 -4.28 14.51
N HIS A 345 21.54 -4.32 13.84
CA HIS A 345 22.85 -4.25 14.48
C HIS A 345 23.08 -2.92 15.23
N GLU A 346 22.70 -1.78 14.61
CA GLU A 346 22.78 -0.47 15.25
C GLU A 346 21.89 -0.41 16.52
N GLN A 347 20.68 -0.96 16.49
CA GLN A 347 19.83 -1.02 17.69
C GLN A 347 20.43 -1.88 18.81
N LEU A 348 21.07 -3.00 18.47
CA LEU A 348 21.77 -3.84 19.45
C LEU A 348 22.99 -3.12 20.07
N GLN A 349 23.76 -2.39 19.27
CA GLN A 349 24.88 -1.59 19.77
C GLN A 349 24.42 -0.44 20.67
N GLU A 350 23.29 0.20 20.35
CA GLU A 350 22.69 1.24 21.18
C GLU A 350 22.23 0.66 22.52
N PHE A 351 21.59 -0.52 22.49
CA PHE A 351 21.18 -1.25 23.69
C PHE A 351 22.38 -1.64 24.58
N ASP A 352 23.49 -2.05 23.97
CA ASP A 352 24.72 -2.40 24.70
C ASP A 352 25.51 -1.18 25.21
N GLY A 353 25.09 0.05 24.86
CA GLY A 353 25.81 1.28 25.17
C GLY A 353 27.15 1.42 24.42
N LEU A 354 27.34 0.68 23.32
CA LEU A 354 28.58 0.61 22.55
C LEU A 354 28.61 1.59 21.35
N LEU A 355 27.52 2.33 21.14
CA LEU A 355 27.36 3.21 19.99
C LEU A 355 27.92 4.62 20.28
N ASP A 356 29.15 4.88 19.84
CA ASP A 356 29.76 6.21 19.88
C ASP A 356 29.17 7.08 18.75
N LEU A 357 28.17 7.91 19.08
CA LEU A 357 27.43 8.78 18.15
C LEU A 357 28.30 9.88 17.50
N GLY A 358 29.60 10.00 17.86
CA GLY A 358 30.46 11.12 17.51
C GLY A 358 31.26 11.03 16.20
N LYS A 359 31.32 9.88 15.52
CA LYS A 359 32.20 9.70 14.34
C LYS A 359 31.47 9.11 13.15
N ASP A 360 31.11 9.99 12.21
CA ASP A 360 31.02 9.78 10.75
C ASP A 360 29.88 10.59 10.13
N ILE A 361 30.05 11.92 10.12
CA ILE A 361 29.21 12.83 9.35
C ILE A 361 29.89 13.08 8.00
N TYR A 362 30.03 12.11 7.09
CA TYR A 362 30.22 12.41 5.65
C TYR A 362 29.95 11.17 4.79
N GLN A 363 28.79 11.14 4.11
CA GLN A 363 28.67 10.90 2.65
C GLN A 363 27.20 10.72 2.26
N ALA A 364 26.84 11.37 1.15
CA ALA A 364 25.50 11.63 0.69
C ALA A 364 24.86 10.45 -0.05
N ASP A 365 23.62 10.10 0.34
CA ASP A 365 22.60 9.48 -0.52
C ASP A 365 21.22 9.68 0.14
N GLU A 366 20.16 9.81 -0.65
CA GLU A 366 18.82 10.21 -0.17
C GLU A 366 18.20 9.24 0.85
N HIS A 367 18.59 7.95 0.84
CA HIS A 367 18.18 6.96 1.84
C HIS A 367 18.75 7.21 3.25
N LYS A 368 19.87 7.93 3.40
CA LYS A 368 20.48 8.25 4.71
C LYS A 368 19.88 9.48 5.40
N LYS A 369 18.97 10.24 4.78
CA LYS A 369 18.27 11.36 5.46
C LYS A 369 17.53 10.89 6.72
N ARG A 370 16.94 9.70 6.72
CA ARG A 370 16.24 9.12 7.89
C ARG A 370 17.18 8.66 9.00
N VAL A 371 18.29 8.00 8.64
CA VAL A 371 19.32 7.58 9.61
C VAL A 371 20.00 8.81 10.22
N ASN A 372 20.32 9.83 9.41
CA ASN A 372 20.86 11.10 9.90
C ASN A 372 19.85 11.86 10.78
N LEU A 373 18.54 11.83 10.47
CA LEU A 373 17.50 12.41 11.35
C LEU A 373 17.33 11.63 12.67
N LYS A 374 17.43 10.30 12.66
CA LYS A 374 17.39 9.48 13.89
C LYS A 374 18.64 9.73 14.74
N LYS A 375 19.84 9.74 14.14
CA LYS A 375 21.11 10.01 14.83
C LYS A 375 21.20 11.44 15.39
N SER A 376 20.62 12.44 14.70
CA SER A 376 20.52 13.82 15.23
C SER A 376 19.44 14.01 16.30
N LYS A 377 18.41 13.16 16.34
CA LYS A 377 17.44 13.13 17.46
C LYS A 377 18.07 12.60 18.75
N ASN A 378 18.90 11.55 18.68
CA ASN A 378 19.58 11.00 19.87
C ASN A 378 20.64 11.93 20.45
N LEU A 379 21.18 12.86 19.66
CA LEU A 379 22.09 13.93 20.11
C LEU A 379 21.37 15.22 20.52
N ALA A 380 20.04 15.29 20.38
CA ALA A 380 19.31 16.49 20.73
C ALA A 380 19.30 16.68 22.26
N PRO A 381 19.49 17.92 22.75
CA PRO A 381 19.37 18.20 24.18
C PRO A 381 17.91 18.05 24.62
N ALA A 382 17.70 17.28 25.68
CA ALA A 382 16.41 17.11 26.34
C ALA A 382 16.53 17.49 27.82
N LEU A 383 15.50 18.16 28.34
CA LEU A 383 15.44 18.64 29.71
C LEU A 383 14.00 18.55 30.21
N GLU A 384 13.79 17.80 31.28
CA GLU A 384 12.59 17.84 32.10
C GLU A 384 12.97 18.16 33.54
N ALA A 385 12.15 18.95 34.22
CA ALA A 385 12.39 19.35 35.59
C ALA A 385 11.09 19.30 36.39
N ARG A 386 11.17 18.88 37.65
CA ARG A 386 10.05 18.88 38.60
C ARG A 386 10.51 19.25 40.00
N LEU A 387 9.58 19.74 40.81
CA LEU A 387 9.83 20.01 42.24
C LEU A 387 9.40 18.82 43.08
N ASP A 388 10.26 18.40 44.01
CA ASP A 388 9.91 17.53 45.13
C ASP A 388 10.28 18.22 46.43
N ARG A 389 9.28 18.80 47.10
CA ARG A 389 9.44 19.62 48.31
C ARG A 389 10.47 20.74 48.10
N ASN A 390 11.68 20.58 48.66
CA ASN A 390 12.77 21.55 48.61
C ASN A 390 13.89 21.09 47.65
N GLU A 391 13.62 20.15 46.76
CA GLU A 391 14.56 19.66 45.76
C GLU A 391 13.99 19.87 44.35
N ILE A 392 14.89 20.20 43.42
CA ILE A 392 14.65 20.24 41.99
C ILE A 392 15.19 18.94 41.43
N LEU A 393 14.30 18.11 40.90
CA LEU A 393 14.64 16.84 40.25
C LEU A 393 14.64 17.06 38.74
N LEU A 394 15.74 16.67 38.08
CA LEU A 394 15.99 16.91 36.67
C LEU A 394 16.25 15.60 35.96
N ASP A 395 15.59 15.42 34.83
CA ASP A 395 15.85 14.34 33.87
C ASP A 395 16.41 15.02 32.59
N TYR A 396 17.62 14.66 32.18
CA TYR A 396 18.33 15.35 31.08
C TYR A 396 19.07 14.40 30.14
N MET A 397 19.29 14.84 28.90
CA MET A 397 20.13 14.17 27.91
C MET A 397 20.91 15.19 27.09
N ASN A 398 22.20 14.95 26.86
CA ASN A 398 23.09 15.79 26.04
C ASN A 398 23.16 17.26 26.49
N ILE A 399 23.11 17.50 27.80
CA ILE A 399 23.24 18.84 28.38
C ILE A 399 24.48 18.86 29.27
N PRO A 400 25.58 19.53 28.86
CA PRO A 400 26.81 19.57 29.65
C PRO A 400 26.76 20.58 30.80
N LYS A 401 25.89 21.59 30.68
CA LYS A 401 25.81 22.72 31.61
C LYS A 401 24.37 23.14 31.82
N LEU A 402 24.06 23.45 33.07
CA LEU A 402 22.74 23.83 33.55
C LEU A 402 22.85 25.11 34.39
N ASP A 403 21.96 26.07 34.18
CA ASP A 403 21.78 27.22 35.06
C ASP A 403 20.39 27.13 35.72
N ILE A 404 20.34 27.30 37.04
CA ILE A 404 19.12 27.40 37.84
C ILE A 404 19.01 28.83 38.38
N LYS A 405 17.97 29.55 38.00
CA LYS A 405 17.74 30.94 38.39
C LYS A 405 16.54 31.06 39.30
N TYR A 406 16.67 31.86 40.37
CA TYR A 406 15.64 32.06 41.37
C TYR A 406 15.07 33.47 41.26
N TYR A 407 13.77 33.59 40.99
CA TYR A 407 13.06 34.87 40.91
C TYR A 407 12.08 35.01 42.06
N VAL A 408 12.27 36.05 42.88
CA VAL A 408 11.26 36.44 43.88
C VAL A 408 10.19 37.25 43.17
N ILE A 409 8.95 36.77 43.21
CA ILE A 409 7.82 37.41 42.56
C ILE A 409 6.66 37.48 43.54
N ASP A 410 5.83 38.51 43.41
CA ASP A 410 4.54 38.56 44.08
C ASP A 410 3.67 37.36 43.62
N PRO A 411 3.29 36.46 44.53
CA PRO A 411 2.60 35.23 44.16
C PRO A 411 1.20 35.47 43.59
N GLU A 412 0.53 36.57 43.97
CA GLU A 412 -0.78 36.93 43.43
C GLU A 412 -0.64 37.44 41.99
N LEU A 413 0.37 38.26 41.73
CA LEU A 413 0.66 38.74 40.37
C LEU A 413 1.03 37.58 39.44
N MET A 414 1.87 36.66 39.91
CA MET A 414 2.26 35.45 39.19
C MET A 414 1.03 34.62 38.82
N PHE A 415 0.18 34.33 39.79
CA PHE A 415 -1.03 33.53 39.58
C PHE A 415 -2.02 34.22 38.64
N SER A 416 -2.15 35.54 38.72
CA SER A 416 -3.10 36.30 37.87
C SER A 416 -2.70 36.29 36.39
N LYS A 417 -1.39 36.21 36.10
CA LYS A 417 -0.86 36.13 34.73
C LYS A 417 -0.93 34.72 34.16
N SER A 418 -0.61 33.71 34.96
CA SER A 418 -0.64 32.31 34.54
C SER A 418 -1.37 31.44 35.57
N PRO A 419 -2.73 31.49 35.62
CA PRO A 419 -3.50 30.76 36.62
C PRO A 419 -3.40 29.24 36.47
N PHE A 420 -3.14 28.75 35.26
CA PHE A 420 -2.90 27.34 34.98
C PHE A 420 -1.46 27.21 34.51
N ILE A 421 -0.59 26.81 35.43
CA ILE A 421 0.87 26.89 35.36
C ILE A 421 1.49 26.02 34.24
N THR A 422 0.67 25.24 33.53
CA THR A 422 1.18 24.15 32.70
C THR A 422 1.82 24.57 31.38
N GLN A 423 1.68 25.79 30.83
CA GLN A 423 2.07 25.97 29.40
C GLN A 423 2.64 27.30 28.90
N ASN A 424 2.75 28.41 29.65
CA ASN A 424 3.42 29.61 29.08
C ASN A 424 3.96 30.55 30.16
N THR A 425 5.27 30.54 30.35
CA THR A 425 5.99 31.34 31.35
C THR A 425 7.08 32.23 30.75
N ASP A 426 7.08 32.42 29.43
CA ASP A 426 7.97 33.37 28.72
C ASP A 426 7.87 34.80 29.26
N GLU A 427 6.75 35.14 29.91
CA GLU A 427 6.47 36.46 30.48
C GLU A 427 7.31 36.82 31.73
N PHE A 428 8.04 35.89 32.34
CA PHE A 428 8.87 36.16 33.52
C PHE A 428 10.29 36.63 33.18
N SER A 429 10.66 36.64 31.90
CA SER A 429 12.00 37.01 31.40
C SER A 429 12.41 38.48 31.63
N TYR A 430 11.51 39.33 32.14
CA TYR A 430 11.75 40.77 32.35
C TYR A 430 12.20 41.13 33.79
N ILE A 431 12.25 40.14 34.70
CA ILE A 431 12.66 40.33 36.10
C ILE A 431 14.12 39.90 36.24
N LYS A 432 14.92 40.60 37.04
CA LYS A 432 16.30 40.18 37.35
C LYS A 432 16.27 39.03 38.37
N PRO A 433 16.98 37.90 38.15
CA PRO A 433 17.04 36.83 39.13
C PRO A 433 17.74 37.30 40.40
N LEU A 434 17.27 36.81 41.54
CA LEU A 434 17.89 37.04 42.85
C LEU A 434 19.22 36.28 42.95
N GLN A 435 19.25 35.03 42.46
CA GLN A 435 20.42 34.16 42.42
C GLN A 435 20.41 33.32 41.15
N VAL A 436 21.61 32.98 40.67
CA VAL A 436 21.84 32.07 39.54
C VAL A 436 22.88 31.06 39.98
N ASP A 437 22.49 29.79 40.02
CA ASP A 437 23.36 28.68 40.31
C ASP A 437 23.70 27.95 39.01
N THR A 438 24.99 27.75 38.77
CA THR A 438 25.49 27.08 37.57
C THR A 438 26.06 25.71 37.95
N TYR A 439 25.64 24.68 37.23
CA TYR A 439 26.06 23.30 37.42
C TYR A 439 26.67 22.73 36.13
N GLU A 440 27.75 21.97 36.29
CA GLU A 440 28.26 21.07 35.25
C GLU A 440 27.61 19.71 35.45
N LEU A 441 27.02 19.18 34.37
CA LEU A 441 26.30 17.91 34.40
C LEU A 441 27.19 16.80 33.84
N ASP A 442 27.09 15.62 34.46
CA ASP A 442 27.84 14.44 34.06
C ASP A 442 27.24 13.85 32.77
N PRO A 443 28.01 13.75 31.67
CA PRO A 443 27.50 13.20 30.41
C PRO A 443 27.06 11.73 30.51
N ASP A 444 27.55 10.99 31.52
CA ASP A 444 27.21 9.57 31.74
C ASP A 444 25.98 9.38 32.63
N GLN A 445 25.38 10.47 33.13
CA GLN A 445 24.16 10.46 33.94
C GLN A 445 23.00 11.10 33.18
N ASN A 446 21.78 10.67 33.52
CA ASN A 446 20.54 11.23 32.96
C ASN A 446 19.66 11.90 34.02
N THR A 447 20.10 11.92 35.28
CA THR A 447 19.37 12.56 36.38
C THR A 447 20.28 13.48 37.19
N PHE A 448 19.73 14.60 37.66
CA PHE A 448 20.43 15.54 38.53
C PHE A 448 19.48 16.06 39.62
N ARG A 449 20.05 16.42 40.78
CA ARG A 449 19.29 16.95 41.91
C ARG A 449 19.95 18.22 42.43
N ALA A 450 19.16 19.28 42.58
CA ALA A 450 19.58 20.52 43.22
C ALA A 450 18.70 20.82 44.43
N VAL A 451 19.32 21.18 45.56
CA VAL A 451 18.60 21.54 46.79
C VAL A 451 18.28 23.03 46.76
N ILE A 452 17.05 23.40 47.11
CA ILE A 452 16.63 24.79 47.28
C ILE A 452 17.14 25.28 48.65
N GLY A 453 17.96 26.32 48.65
CA GLY A 453 18.55 26.90 49.86
C GLY A 453 17.51 27.29 50.92
N GLN A 454 17.86 27.16 52.21
CA GLN A 454 16.92 27.44 53.31
C GLN A 454 16.48 28.92 53.36
N GLU A 455 17.29 29.84 52.84
CA GLU A 455 16.99 31.26 52.68
C GLU A 455 15.80 31.56 51.75
N TYR A 456 15.37 30.55 50.99
CA TYR A 456 14.23 30.57 50.09
C TYR A 456 13.01 29.84 50.64
N ALA A 457 13.16 29.04 51.70
CA ALA A 457 12.11 28.18 52.23
C ALA A 457 10.86 28.93 52.68
N SER A 458 10.99 30.22 53.03
CA SER A 458 9.87 31.09 53.43
C SER A 458 9.41 32.04 52.32
N LYS A 459 9.91 31.91 51.09
CA LYS A 459 9.62 32.82 49.96
C LYS A 459 8.88 32.08 48.86
N THR A 460 7.98 32.77 48.17
CA THR A 460 7.41 32.25 46.92
C THR A 460 8.31 32.66 45.76
N LEU A 461 8.73 31.70 44.95
CA LEU A 461 9.68 31.87 43.86
C LEU A 461 9.16 31.29 42.55
N ILE A 462 9.66 31.83 41.45
CA ILE A 462 9.77 31.11 40.18
C ILE A 462 11.21 30.64 40.05
N ILE A 463 11.38 29.34 39.86
CA ILE A 463 12.67 28.71 39.60
C ILE A 463 12.75 28.41 38.11
N GLU A 464 13.70 28.99 37.41
CA GLU A 464 13.94 28.75 35.98
C GLU A 464 15.16 27.86 35.83
N VAL A 465 15.01 26.74 35.13
CA VAL A 465 16.07 25.79 34.80
C VAL A 465 16.38 25.93 33.31
N ILE A 466 17.64 26.20 32.97
CA ILE A 466 18.10 26.43 31.59
C ILE A 466 19.28 25.52 31.27
N GLY A 467 19.20 24.77 30.17
CA GLY A 467 20.30 23.92 29.70
C GLY A 467 20.07 23.43 28.28
N GLY A 468 21.12 23.37 27.46
CA GLY A 468 21.01 22.86 26.08
C GLY A 468 20.00 23.59 25.18
N GLY A 469 19.76 24.89 25.42
CA GLY A 469 18.72 25.66 24.71
C GLY A 469 17.28 25.31 25.09
N LYS A 470 17.08 24.54 26.17
CA LYS A 470 15.80 24.27 26.81
C LYS A 470 15.66 25.13 28.08
N GLN A 471 14.41 25.40 28.43
CA GLN A 471 14.05 26.24 29.57
C GLN A 471 12.78 25.67 30.21
N VAL A 472 12.80 25.49 31.54
CA VAL A 472 11.67 24.98 32.32
C VAL A 472 11.46 25.90 33.51
N PHE A 473 10.21 26.29 33.77
CA PHE A 473 9.86 27.13 34.91
C PHE A 473 9.07 26.33 35.94
N LEU A 474 9.50 26.41 37.20
CA LEU A 474 8.96 25.68 38.34
C LEU A 474 8.51 26.68 39.41
N PRO A 475 7.20 26.80 39.67
CA PRO A 475 6.73 27.62 40.77
C PRO A 475 6.97 26.92 42.10
N TYR A 476 7.72 27.59 42.96
CA TYR A 476 8.00 27.16 44.32
C TYR A 476 7.17 27.99 45.29
N PHE A 477 6.09 27.39 45.79
CA PHE A 477 5.21 27.99 46.77
C PHE A 477 5.65 27.60 48.19
N SER A 478 6.10 28.59 48.97
CA SER A 478 6.26 28.42 50.41
C SER A 478 4.91 28.57 51.10
N THR A 479 4.46 27.52 51.80
CA THR A 479 3.20 27.56 52.53
C THR A 479 3.21 26.70 53.79
N GLU A 480 2.66 27.26 54.86
CA GLU A 480 2.25 26.54 56.07
C GLU A 480 0.73 26.32 56.11
N LEU A 481 0.02 26.70 55.04
CA LEU A 481 -1.42 26.50 54.92
C LEU A 481 -1.76 25.05 54.60
N LYS A 482 -2.82 24.55 55.22
CA LYS A 482 -3.45 23.28 54.87
C LYS A 482 -4.80 23.56 54.23
N VAL A 483 -4.95 23.19 52.95
CA VAL A 483 -6.16 23.45 52.16
C VAL A 483 -6.84 22.14 51.76
N ILE A 484 -8.09 21.98 52.18
CA ILE A 484 -8.97 20.87 51.78
C ILE A 484 -10.02 21.44 50.83
N VAL A 485 -10.08 20.91 49.61
CA VAL A 485 -11.07 21.28 48.60
C VAL A 485 -12.16 20.22 48.57
N ASN A 486 -13.41 20.64 48.64
CA ASN A 486 -14.57 19.77 48.50
C ASN A 486 -15.27 20.07 47.18
N GLU A 487 -14.88 19.34 46.13
CA GLU A 487 -15.33 19.57 44.76
C GLU A 487 -16.83 19.43 44.59
N ASN A 488 -17.46 18.48 45.30
CA ASN A 488 -18.90 18.23 45.22
C ASN A 488 -19.76 19.42 45.66
N PHE A 489 -19.24 20.24 46.59
CA PHE A 489 -19.93 21.41 47.11
C PHE A 489 -19.33 22.73 46.63
N GLY A 490 -18.21 22.68 45.89
CA GLY A 490 -17.54 23.88 45.40
C GLY A 490 -17.02 24.79 46.52
N GLU A 491 -16.63 24.20 47.65
CA GLU A 491 -16.13 24.89 48.84
C GLU A 491 -14.71 24.43 49.15
N LEU A 492 -13.89 25.32 49.70
CA LEU A 492 -12.62 24.94 50.30
C LEU A 492 -12.55 25.37 51.77
N LYS A 493 -11.71 24.67 52.53
CA LYS A 493 -11.36 24.99 53.91
C LYS A 493 -9.85 25.17 54.06
N VAL A 494 -9.44 26.24 54.71
CA VAL A 494 -8.05 26.58 55.04
C VAL A 494 -7.83 26.49 56.55
N THR A 495 -6.77 25.79 56.95
CA THR A 495 -6.29 25.70 58.34
C THR A 495 -4.79 25.92 58.42
N ASP A 496 -4.27 26.16 59.62
CA ASP A 496 -2.83 25.99 59.90
C ASP A 496 -2.45 24.50 59.90
N GLN A 497 -1.17 24.20 60.14
CA GLN A 497 -0.65 22.82 60.24
C GLN A 497 -1.26 22.05 61.42
N GLN A 498 -1.64 22.73 62.49
CA GLN A 498 -2.26 22.18 63.70
C GLN A 498 -3.76 21.90 63.51
N GLY A 499 -4.35 22.33 62.39
CA GLY A 499 -5.76 22.12 62.03
C GLY A 499 -6.72 23.22 62.48
N SER A 500 -6.22 24.33 63.02
CA SER A 500 -7.04 25.48 63.43
C SER A 500 -7.51 26.27 62.20
N PRO A 501 -8.80 26.65 62.13
CA PRO A 501 -9.34 27.36 60.97
C PRO A 501 -8.76 28.78 60.83
N LEU A 502 -8.41 29.16 59.61
CA LEU A 502 -7.83 30.47 59.31
C LEU A 502 -8.84 31.37 58.61
N ALA A 503 -9.28 32.42 59.31
CA ALA A 503 -10.16 33.46 58.76
C ALA A 503 -9.37 34.51 57.97
N LYS A 504 -10.04 35.22 57.05
CA LYS A 504 -9.44 36.31 56.24
C LYS A 504 -8.27 35.88 55.35
N VAL A 505 -8.15 34.59 55.03
CA VAL A 505 -7.19 34.12 54.01
C VAL A 505 -7.74 34.50 52.64
N TYR A 506 -6.92 35.17 51.82
CA TYR A 506 -7.30 35.58 50.48
C TYR A 506 -7.38 34.38 49.55
N VAL A 507 -8.43 34.34 48.72
CA VAL A 507 -8.66 33.29 47.73
C VAL A 507 -9.03 33.93 46.40
N LYS A 508 -8.31 33.57 45.34
CA LYS A 508 -8.53 34.04 43.96
C LYS A 508 -8.76 32.85 43.04
N VAL A 509 -9.79 32.93 42.19
CA VAL A 509 -10.27 31.80 41.38
C VAL A 509 -10.34 32.21 39.92
N TYR A 510 -9.71 31.41 39.07
CA TYR A 510 -9.87 31.44 37.61
C TYR A 510 -10.56 30.18 37.14
N ALA A 511 -11.32 30.31 36.06
CA ALA A 511 -12.00 29.20 35.40
C ALA A 511 -11.46 29.03 33.97
N ARG A 512 -11.11 27.80 33.61
CA ARG A 512 -10.88 27.40 32.22
C ARG A 512 -12.20 26.88 31.66
N HIS A 513 -12.65 27.46 30.57
CA HIS A 513 -13.87 27.07 29.88
C HIS A 513 -13.61 25.98 28.83
N HIS A 514 -14.66 25.22 28.48
CA HIS A 514 -14.61 24.33 27.33
C HIS A 514 -14.27 25.13 26.06
N GLY A 515 -13.11 24.85 25.46
CA GLY A 515 -12.52 25.65 24.39
C GLY A 515 -11.21 26.35 24.76
N GLY A 516 -10.76 26.21 26.01
CA GLY A 516 -9.43 26.63 26.46
C GLY A 516 -9.33 28.08 26.98
N ASP A 517 -10.39 28.87 26.88
CA ASP A 517 -10.43 30.25 27.37
C ASP A 517 -10.33 30.31 28.90
N VAL A 518 -9.42 31.13 29.43
CA VAL A 518 -9.16 31.26 30.87
C VAL A 518 -9.62 32.64 31.34
N LYS A 519 -10.56 32.65 32.28
CA LYS A 519 -11.17 33.88 32.79
C LYS A 519 -11.12 33.96 34.31
N PHE A 520 -10.95 35.17 34.82
CA PHE A 520 -11.18 35.46 36.23
C PHE A 520 -12.63 35.10 36.58
N PHE A 521 -12.82 34.33 37.65
CA PHE A 521 -14.13 33.84 38.06
C PHE A 521 -14.64 34.55 39.31
N ARG A 522 -13.81 34.62 40.35
CA ARG A 522 -14.06 35.38 41.59
C ARG A 522 -12.80 35.49 42.43
N ASP A 523 -12.85 36.35 43.43
CA ASP A 523 -11.99 36.30 44.60
C ASP A 523 -12.79 36.49 45.89
N GLY A 524 -12.12 36.45 47.03
CA GLY A 524 -12.74 36.66 48.33
C GLY A 524 -11.85 36.22 49.47
N TYR A 525 -12.44 36.14 50.66
CA TYR A 525 -11.73 35.79 51.87
C TYR A 525 -12.44 34.67 52.62
N THR A 526 -11.68 33.81 53.30
CA THR A 526 -12.26 32.77 54.16
C THR A 526 -13.02 33.38 55.34
N ASP A 527 -14.12 32.75 55.72
CA ASP A 527 -14.92 33.11 56.89
C ASP A 527 -14.25 32.68 58.21
N ILE A 528 -14.92 32.92 59.35
CA ILE A 528 -14.42 32.55 60.69
C ILE A 528 -14.19 31.03 60.88
N ARG A 529 -14.72 30.19 59.98
CA ARG A 529 -14.54 28.73 59.97
C ARG A 529 -13.41 28.30 59.03
N GLY A 530 -12.74 29.25 58.40
CA GLY A 530 -11.72 29.04 57.39
C GLY A 530 -12.28 28.60 56.04
N LYS A 531 -13.57 28.87 55.76
CA LYS A 531 -14.26 28.35 54.57
C LYS A 531 -14.56 29.44 53.55
N ILE A 532 -14.56 29.08 52.28
CA ILE A 532 -15.09 29.89 51.18
C ILE A 532 -15.63 29.00 50.06
N GLU A 533 -16.79 29.38 49.52
CA GLU A 533 -17.33 28.78 48.30
C GLU A 533 -16.59 29.33 47.08
N TYR A 534 -15.79 28.52 46.39
CA TYR A 534 -15.01 28.96 45.24
C TYR A 534 -15.80 28.87 43.92
N SER A 535 -16.83 28.03 43.85
CA SER A 535 -17.59 27.80 42.61
C SER A 535 -18.82 28.70 42.45
N GLN A 536 -19.16 29.51 43.46
CA GLN A 536 -20.34 30.36 43.41
C GLN A 536 -19.96 31.74 42.85
N SER A 537 -20.61 32.20 41.78
CA SER A 537 -20.44 33.56 41.25
C SER A 537 -21.77 34.07 40.71
N SER A 538 -22.08 35.35 40.93
CA SER A 538 -23.35 35.97 40.50
C SER A 538 -23.50 36.07 38.97
N SER A 539 -22.42 35.86 38.22
CA SER A 539 -22.33 36.04 36.77
C SER A 539 -21.84 34.80 36.01
N GLY A 540 -21.42 33.74 36.71
CA GLY A 540 -20.74 32.59 36.12
C GLY A 540 -21.65 31.39 35.82
N LYS A 541 -21.59 30.84 34.59
CA LYS A 541 -22.25 29.58 34.22
C LYS A 541 -21.32 28.39 34.47
N LEU A 542 -21.57 27.62 35.53
CA LEU A 542 -20.77 26.45 35.91
C LEU A 542 -20.66 25.38 34.80
N GLY A 543 -21.74 25.17 34.02
CA GLY A 543 -21.77 24.14 32.98
C GLY A 543 -20.84 24.39 31.78
N GLN A 544 -20.19 25.56 31.71
CA GLN A 544 -19.23 25.89 30.65
C GLN A 544 -17.77 25.76 31.11
N ILE A 545 -17.54 25.42 32.38
CA ILE A 545 -16.22 25.39 33.01
C ILE A 545 -15.71 23.95 32.96
N GLU A 546 -14.51 23.79 32.42
CA GLU A 546 -13.78 22.53 32.39
C GLU A 546 -13.01 22.30 33.70
N LYS A 547 -12.35 23.35 34.20
CA LYS A 547 -11.48 23.27 35.39
C LYS A 547 -11.38 24.62 36.10
N PHE A 548 -11.23 24.60 37.42
CA PHE A 548 -10.88 25.77 38.21
C PHE A 548 -9.39 25.74 38.59
N SER A 549 -8.80 26.93 38.70
CA SER A 549 -7.53 27.14 39.39
C SER A 549 -7.75 28.15 40.52
N ILE A 550 -7.30 27.79 41.71
CA ILE A 550 -7.55 28.50 42.96
C ILE A 550 -6.21 28.84 43.60
N PHE A 551 -5.96 30.12 43.79
CA PHE A 551 -4.85 30.65 44.57
C PHE A 551 -5.32 31.03 45.97
N ILE A 552 -4.53 30.67 46.97
CA ILE A 552 -4.80 30.91 48.38
C ILE A 552 -3.56 31.58 48.98
N MET A 553 -3.76 32.71 49.68
CA MET A 553 -2.67 33.51 50.24
C MET A 553 -3.00 34.01 51.65
N SER A 554 -2.04 33.86 52.55
CA SER A 554 -2.00 34.44 53.88
C SER A 554 -0.73 35.27 54.02
N ASP A 555 -0.85 36.45 54.62
CA ASP A 555 0.28 37.35 54.86
C ASP A 555 1.35 36.71 55.77
N GLU A 556 0.95 35.80 56.67
CA GLU A 556 1.85 35.17 57.66
C GLU A 556 2.26 33.74 57.27
N LEU A 557 1.34 32.97 56.67
CA LEU A 557 1.53 31.51 56.44
C LEU A 557 1.79 31.14 54.97
N GLY A 558 2.05 32.13 54.12
CA GLY A 558 2.47 31.95 52.74
C GLY A 558 1.30 31.71 51.77
N SER A 559 1.60 31.11 50.61
CA SER A 559 0.64 30.98 49.51
C SER A 559 0.74 29.66 48.77
N LEU A 560 -0.35 29.21 48.15
CA LEU A 560 -0.36 28.02 47.29
C LEU A 560 -1.44 28.11 46.20
N ALA A 561 -1.28 27.32 45.15
CA ALA A 561 -2.29 27.16 44.09
C ALA A 561 -2.80 25.71 44.04
N LYS A 562 -4.09 25.52 43.71
CA LYS A 562 -4.71 24.21 43.46
C LYS A 562 -5.61 24.25 42.24
N GLU A 563 -5.56 23.20 41.43
CA GLU A 563 -6.53 22.98 40.37
C GLU A 563 -7.57 21.94 40.81
N CYS A 564 -8.84 22.16 40.47
CA CYS A 564 -9.94 21.27 40.84
C CYS A 564 -11.04 21.23 39.78
N ALA A 565 -11.83 20.16 39.78
CA ALA A 565 -12.98 20.01 38.90
C ALA A 565 -14.15 20.93 39.30
N PRO A 566 -15.04 21.31 38.36
CA PRO A 566 -16.29 21.97 38.70
C PRO A 566 -17.22 21.01 39.49
N PRO A 567 -18.08 21.54 40.38
CA PRO A 567 -19.02 20.70 41.13
C PRO A 567 -20.02 19.98 40.23
N THR A 568 -20.18 18.67 40.43
CA THR A 568 -21.09 17.80 39.66
C THR A 568 -22.56 17.92 40.05
N ASN A 569 -22.85 18.45 41.25
CA ASN A 569 -24.21 18.45 41.84
C ASN A 569 -25.00 19.76 41.69
N VAL A 570 -24.48 20.78 41.01
CA VAL A 570 -25.25 22.00 40.76
C VAL A 570 -26.12 21.76 39.52
N LYS A 571 -27.40 21.45 39.75
CA LYS A 571 -28.43 21.32 38.70
C LYS A 571 -28.25 22.42 37.66
N LYS A 572 -28.20 22.01 36.39
CA LYS A 572 -28.38 22.86 35.21
C LYS A 572 -29.70 23.63 35.35
N HIS A 573 -29.68 24.77 36.04
CA HIS A 573 -30.71 25.77 35.88
C HIS A 573 -30.37 26.51 34.58
N ASN A 574 -31.09 26.11 33.52
CA ASN A 574 -31.13 26.79 32.24
C ASN A 574 -31.57 28.25 32.42
#